data_AF-A0A0Q4Q9G6-F1
#
_entry.id   AF-A0A0Q4Q9G6-F1
#
_cell.length_a   1.000
_cell.length_b   1.000
_cell.length_c   1.000
_cell.angle_alpha   90.00
_cell.angle_beta   90.00
_cell.angle_gamma   90.00
#
_symmetry.space_group_name_H-M   'P 1'
#
loop_
_entity.id
_entity.type
_entity.pdbx_description
1 polymer ?
#
loop_
_entity_poly.entity_id
_entity_poly.type
_entity_poly.pdbx_seq_one_letter_code
_entity_poly.pdbx_strand_id
1 'polypeptide(L)'
;MSTTKNMDSSNENVQVERTQTILGKLLYDLRIENDLSLREAADISDISHSYIRNIEKGYDPRTFKAISPTPEILRRFASAYKVKVQLLLEAAGIIDGELETDTNVKRLREKAFCQRLTFLTDKSEHSITEICRKVGISRTQFEDIERGKTLPSVAEIYNLAALFKVTPDYLAGYVDDEKALHPDMPKLIDMLEFINTSNVQLFGRPMSRIDKERLELALTAVFLDSHQRHIDDK
;
A
#
# COMPACT_ATOMS: atom_id res chain seq x y z
N MET A 1 31.00 54.78 30.21
CA MET A 1 29.62 54.35 30.50
C MET A 1 29.01 53.90 29.18
N SER A 2 29.18 52.62 28.84
CA SER A 2 28.28 51.52 29.23
C SER A 2 27.02 51.55 28.35
N THR A 3 26.97 50.73 27.29
CA THR A 3 26.27 49.41 27.27
C THR A 3 24.92 49.63 26.57
N THR A 4 24.49 48.99 25.47
CA THR A 4 24.68 47.66 24.85
C THR A 4 24.16 47.81 23.40
N LYS A 5 24.90 47.42 22.36
CA LYS A 5 25.10 46.05 21.83
C LYS A 5 23.86 45.49 21.10
N ASN A 6 24.01 45.40 19.78
CA ASN A 6 23.23 44.61 18.82
C ASN A 6 22.93 43.18 19.33
N MET A 7 21.71 42.69 19.03
CA MET A 7 21.25 41.29 18.89
C MET A 7 19.71 41.40 18.97
N ASP A 8 18.87 40.81 18.13
CA ASP A 8 19.06 39.70 17.21
C ASP A 8 17.89 39.79 16.21
N SER A 9 18.22 39.95 14.93
CA SER A 9 17.32 39.75 13.82
C SER A 9 17.11 38.25 13.65
N SER A 10 16.24 37.68 14.48
CA SER A 10 15.86 36.27 14.42
C SER A 10 14.39 36.14 14.78
N ASN A 11 13.65 35.38 13.95
CA ASN A 11 12.29 34.87 14.15
C ASN A 11 11.08 35.74 13.80
N GLU A 12 10.88 36.04 12.52
CA GLU A 12 9.51 36.17 11.96
C GLU A 12 9.34 35.47 10.61
N ASN A 13 10.25 34.54 10.27
CA ASN A 13 10.15 33.72 9.06
C ASN A 13 10.32 32.23 9.43
N VAL A 14 9.46 31.74 10.32
CA VAL A 14 9.22 30.30 10.41
C VAL A 14 8.06 30.02 9.47
N GLN A 15 8.43 29.55 8.27
CA GLN A 15 7.52 28.88 7.36
C GLN A 15 6.73 27.81 8.15
N VAL A 16 5.48 28.12 8.50
CA VAL A 16 4.53 27.07 8.85
C VAL A 16 4.22 26.37 7.54
N GLU A 17 4.81 25.19 7.34
CA GLU A 17 4.52 24.32 6.21
C GLU A 17 3.00 24.18 6.05
N ARG A 18 2.57 24.33 4.79
CA ARG A 18 1.18 24.42 4.35
C ARG A 18 0.52 23.04 4.42
N THR A 19 0.09 22.62 5.59
CA THR A 19 -0.51 21.28 5.71
C THR A 19 -2.01 21.35 5.46
N GLN A 20 -2.40 20.96 4.24
CA GLN A 20 -3.78 20.59 3.93
C GLN A 20 -4.22 19.51 4.94
N THR A 21 -5.36 19.71 5.60
CA THR A 21 -5.89 18.70 6.54
C THR A 21 -6.40 17.48 5.79
N ILE A 22 -6.46 16.32 6.45
CA ILE A 22 -7.00 15.08 5.86
C ILE A 22 -8.42 15.32 5.30
N LEU A 23 -9.26 16.01 6.07
CA LEU A 23 -10.58 16.45 5.63
C LEU A 23 -10.54 17.38 4.41
N GLY A 24 -9.65 18.37 4.42
CA GLY A 24 -9.52 19.34 3.32
C GLY A 24 -9.11 18.68 2.01
N LYS A 25 -8.19 17.70 2.06
CA LYS A 25 -7.80 16.89 0.91
C LYS A 25 -8.96 16.03 0.41
N LEU A 26 -9.63 15.33 1.31
CA LEU A 26 -10.77 14.48 0.97
C LEU A 26 -11.89 15.27 0.28
N LEU A 27 -12.25 16.45 0.79
CA LEU A 27 -13.28 17.29 0.18
C LEU A 27 -12.86 17.85 -1.18
N TYR A 28 -11.57 18.13 -1.38
CA TYR A 28 -11.03 18.52 -2.67
C TYR A 28 -11.15 17.38 -3.68
N ASP A 29 -10.71 16.18 -3.31
CA ASP A 29 -10.75 15.00 -4.18
C ASP A 29 -12.20 14.65 -4.58
N LEU A 30 -13.12 14.63 -3.61
CA LEU A 30 -14.56 14.40 -3.87
C LEU A 30 -15.17 15.44 -4.81
N ARG A 31 -14.75 16.71 -4.71
CA ARG A 31 -15.25 17.75 -5.61
C ARG A 31 -14.75 17.53 -7.05
N ILE A 32 -13.49 17.14 -7.22
CA ILE A 32 -12.90 16.87 -8.53
C ILE A 32 -13.48 15.59 -9.16
N GLU A 33 -13.66 14.52 -8.38
CA GLU A 33 -14.28 13.27 -8.85
C GLU A 33 -15.72 13.45 -9.34
N ASN A 34 -16.44 14.44 -8.78
CA ASN A 34 -17.80 14.79 -9.20
C ASN A 34 -17.84 15.87 -10.30
N ASP A 35 -16.69 16.27 -10.86
CA ASP A 35 -16.55 17.33 -11.87
C ASP A 35 -17.17 18.68 -11.45
N LEU A 36 -17.17 18.99 -10.14
CA LEU A 36 -17.81 20.19 -9.62
C LEU A 36 -16.84 21.37 -9.51
N SER A 37 -17.26 22.54 -9.98
CA SER A 37 -16.61 23.80 -9.63
C SER A 37 -16.90 24.19 -8.18
N LEU A 38 -16.11 25.11 -7.61
CA LEU A 38 -16.36 25.65 -6.27
C LEU A 38 -17.74 26.32 -6.14
N ARG A 39 -18.31 26.82 -7.25
CA ARG A 39 -19.62 27.46 -7.27
C ARG A 39 -20.74 26.41 -7.29
N GLU A 40 -20.62 25.40 -8.13
CA GLU A 40 -21.59 24.30 -8.18
C GLU A 40 -21.60 23.50 -6.88
N ALA A 41 -20.42 23.24 -6.30
CA ALA A 41 -20.33 22.63 -4.98
C ALA A 41 -21.00 23.49 -3.90
N ALA A 42 -20.90 24.81 -3.99
CA ALA A 42 -21.57 25.73 -3.07
C ALA A 42 -23.10 25.68 -3.22
N ASP A 43 -23.59 25.64 -4.45
CA ASP A 43 -25.03 25.60 -4.74
C ASP A 43 -25.65 24.27 -4.28
N ILE A 44 -24.96 23.14 -4.48
CA ILE A 44 -25.47 21.80 -4.14
C ILE A 44 -25.36 21.53 -2.63
N SER A 45 -24.29 22.00 -1.97
CA SER A 45 -24.11 21.82 -0.53
C SER A 45 -24.78 22.89 0.32
N ASP A 46 -25.24 23.98 -0.29
CA ASP A 46 -25.75 25.21 0.35
C ASP A 46 -24.70 25.83 1.32
N ILE A 47 -23.42 25.69 0.99
CA ILE A 47 -22.27 26.21 1.74
C ILE A 47 -21.55 27.26 0.91
N SER A 48 -21.13 28.38 1.50
CA SER A 48 -20.44 29.42 0.72
C SER A 48 -19.16 28.92 0.05
N HIS A 49 -18.97 29.24 -1.24
CA HIS A 49 -17.78 28.86 -2.02
C HIS A 49 -16.44 29.29 -1.38
N SER A 50 -16.46 30.43 -0.65
CA SER A 50 -15.29 30.92 0.11
C SER A 50 -14.95 30.00 1.28
N TYR A 51 -15.96 29.46 1.96
CA TYR A 51 -15.76 28.54 3.08
C TYR A 51 -15.31 27.16 2.59
N ILE A 52 -15.87 26.65 1.48
CA ILE A 52 -15.42 25.41 0.82
C ILE A 52 -13.93 25.51 0.46
N ARG A 53 -13.53 26.60 -0.22
CA ARG A 53 -12.13 26.85 -0.58
C ARG A 53 -11.20 26.87 0.64
N ASN A 54 -11.63 27.48 1.74
CA ASN A 54 -10.79 27.59 2.93
C ASN A 54 -10.67 26.23 3.65
N ILE A 55 -11.73 25.42 3.68
CA ILE A 55 -11.68 24.05 4.20
C ILE A 55 -10.76 23.18 3.34
N GLU A 56 -10.88 23.25 2.00
CA GLU A 56 -10.02 22.49 1.09
C GLU A 56 -8.53 22.80 1.32
N LYS A 57 -8.22 24.03 1.72
CA LYS A 57 -6.86 24.46 2.07
C LYS A 57 -6.45 24.11 3.51
N GLY A 58 -7.41 23.80 4.38
CA GLY A 58 -7.18 23.41 5.77
C GLY A 58 -7.03 24.57 6.78
N TYR A 59 -7.11 25.84 6.35
CA TYR A 59 -6.91 27.00 7.23
C TYR A 59 -7.72 28.23 6.80
N ASP A 60 -8.04 29.10 7.76
CA ASP A 60 -8.60 30.42 7.47
C ASP A 60 -7.47 31.40 7.08
N PRO A 61 -7.48 31.99 5.87
CA PRO A 61 -6.43 32.90 5.42
C PRO A 61 -6.29 34.18 6.24
N ARG A 62 -7.28 34.55 7.06
CA ARG A 62 -7.21 35.73 7.94
C ARG A 62 -6.66 35.43 9.32
N THR A 63 -6.92 34.25 9.86
CA THR A 63 -6.58 33.90 11.25
C THR A 63 -5.51 32.83 11.36
N PHE A 64 -5.15 32.17 10.24
CA PHE A 64 -4.23 31.04 10.14
C PHE A 64 -4.59 29.85 11.05
N LYS A 65 -5.82 29.82 11.57
CA LYS A 65 -6.33 28.71 12.38
C LYS A 65 -6.90 27.63 11.47
N ALA A 66 -6.77 26.38 11.90
CA ALA A 66 -7.42 25.25 11.26
C ALA A 66 -8.95 25.42 11.31
N ILE A 67 -9.60 25.17 10.18
CA ILE A 67 -11.06 25.22 10.12
C ILE A 67 -11.59 23.83 10.47
N SER A 68 -12.31 23.74 11.58
CA SER A 68 -13.03 22.54 11.99
C SER A 68 -14.53 22.73 11.70
N PRO A 69 -15.10 22.05 10.70
CA PRO A 69 -16.51 22.18 10.36
C PRO A 69 -17.40 21.51 11.41
N THR A 70 -18.61 22.01 11.60
CA THR A 70 -19.59 21.35 12.47
C THR A 70 -20.12 20.06 11.82
N PRO A 71 -20.62 19.08 12.61
CA PRO A 71 -21.22 17.86 12.07
C PRO A 71 -22.37 18.11 11.07
N GLU A 72 -23.08 19.23 11.21
CA GLU A 72 -24.14 19.64 10.30
C GLU A 72 -23.62 20.05 8.92
N ILE A 73 -22.51 20.79 8.88
CA ILE A 73 -21.82 21.14 7.63
C ILE A 73 -21.29 19.89 6.93
N LEU A 74 -20.78 18.92 7.68
CA LEU A 74 -20.32 17.65 7.12
C LEU A 74 -21.47 16.82 6.55
N ARG A 75 -22.66 16.84 7.17
CA ARG A 75 -23.88 16.23 6.59
C ARG A 75 -24.27 16.85 5.25
N ARG A 76 -24.11 18.16 5.11
CA ARG A 76 -24.37 18.89 3.86
C ARG A 76 -23.38 18.51 2.76
N PHE A 77 -22.09 18.45 3.07
CA PHE A 77 -21.08 17.93 2.14
C PHE A 77 -21.34 16.47 1.74
N ALA A 78 -21.68 15.61 2.70
CA ALA A 78 -22.00 14.21 2.45
C ALA A 78 -23.18 14.07 1.47
N SER A 79 -24.23 14.87 1.67
CA SER A 79 -25.41 14.88 0.80
C SER A 79 -25.07 15.41 -0.59
N ALA A 80 -24.24 16.45 -0.69
CA ALA A 80 -23.85 17.05 -1.96
C ALA A 80 -22.97 16.12 -2.82
N TYR A 81 -21.99 15.44 -2.21
CA TYR A 81 -21.08 14.54 -2.90
C TYR A 81 -21.56 13.08 -2.93
N LYS A 82 -22.77 12.80 -2.41
CA LYS A 82 -23.36 11.46 -2.34
C LYS A 82 -22.48 10.43 -1.62
N VAL A 83 -21.75 10.86 -0.60
CA VAL A 83 -20.90 10.01 0.24
C VAL A 83 -21.51 9.79 1.61
N LYS A 84 -21.05 8.75 2.33
CA LYS A 84 -21.48 8.51 3.71
C LYS A 84 -20.94 9.62 4.62
N VAL A 85 -21.79 10.20 5.46
CA VAL A 85 -21.40 11.25 6.42
C VAL A 85 -20.31 10.79 7.39
N GLN A 86 -20.30 9.50 7.72
CA GLN A 86 -19.32 8.88 8.60
C GLN A 86 -17.88 9.17 8.11
N LEU A 87 -17.61 8.99 6.82
CA LEU A 87 -16.30 9.27 6.19
C LEU A 87 -15.80 10.70 6.49
N LEU A 88 -16.70 11.69 6.41
CA LEU A 88 -16.37 13.10 6.63
C LEU A 88 -16.22 13.44 8.12
N LEU A 89 -17.01 12.81 9.00
CA LEU A 89 -16.90 12.98 10.45
C LEU A 89 -15.59 12.37 10.99
N GLU A 90 -15.16 11.25 10.41
CA GLU A 90 -13.89 10.59 10.71
C GLU A 90 -12.71 11.43 10.24
N ALA A 91 -12.75 11.92 8.98
CA ALA A 91 -11.70 12.80 8.45
C ALA A 91 -11.59 14.12 9.22
N ALA A 92 -12.67 14.58 9.85
CA ALA A 92 -12.71 15.74 10.73
C ALA A 92 -12.20 15.45 12.16
N GLY A 93 -11.91 14.19 12.51
CA GLY A 93 -11.49 13.78 13.85
C GLY A 93 -12.58 13.93 14.92
N ILE A 94 -13.85 13.97 14.51
CA ILE A 94 -15.01 14.13 15.42
C ILE A 94 -15.43 12.78 16.00
N ILE A 95 -15.25 11.71 15.22
CA ILE A 95 -15.45 10.34 15.65
C ILE A 95 -14.15 9.56 15.41
N ASP A 96 -13.82 8.72 16.39
CA ASP A 96 -12.78 7.69 16.24
C ASP A 96 -13.36 6.59 15.34
N GLY A 97 -13.36 6.83 14.04
CA GLY A 97 -13.75 5.82 13.07
C GLY A 97 -12.55 5.10 12.48
N GLU A 98 -12.80 3.84 12.15
CA GLU A 98 -11.88 2.94 11.46
C GLU A 98 -11.70 3.33 9.98
N LEU A 99 -11.43 4.61 9.69
CA LEU A 99 -11.04 5.04 8.35
C LEU A 99 -9.82 4.22 7.92
N GLU A 100 -9.89 3.68 6.71
CA GLU A 100 -8.80 3.02 5.99
C GLU A 100 -7.62 3.99 5.77
N THR A 101 -6.91 4.31 6.84
CA THR A 101 -5.54 4.82 6.74
C THR A 101 -4.69 3.71 6.13
N ASP A 102 -3.61 4.04 5.42
CA ASP A 102 -2.61 3.03 4.98
C ASP A 102 -2.23 2.10 6.14
N THR A 103 -2.19 2.63 7.36
CA THR A 103 -1.95 1.88 8.59
C THR A 103 -3.06 0.88 8.93
N ASN A 104 -4.33 1.24 8.75
CA ASN A 104 -5.48 0.36 8.98
C ASN A 104 -5.62 -0.70 7.87
N VAL A 105 -5.43 -0.32 6.60
CA VAL A 105 -5.40 -1.29 5.49
C VAL A 105 -4.28 -2.28 5.68
N LYS A 106 -3.09 -1.81 6.07
CA LYS A 106 -1.95 -2.68 6.40
C LYS A 106 -2.30 -3.65 7.52
N ARG A 107 -2.88 -3.19 8.63
CA ARG A 107 -3.31 -4.05 9.75
C ARG A 107 -4.35 -5.08 9.34
N LEU A 108 -5.32 -4.69 8.51
CA LEU A 108 -6.33 -5.60 7.99
C LEU A 108 -5.70 -6.69 7.11
N ARG A 109 -4.71 -6.32 6.28
CA ARG A 109 -3.96 -7.27 5.45
C ARG A 109 -3.05 -8.18 6.27
N GLU A 110 -2.37 -7.66 7.28
CA GLU A 110 -1.57 -8.45 8.22
C GLU A 110 -2.43 -9.50 8.92
N LYS A 111 -3.64 -9.11 9.37
CA LYS A 111 -4.60 -10.03 9.97
C LYS A 111 -5.13 -11.05 8.97
N ALA A 112 -5.47 -10.63 7.75
CA ALA A 112 -5.93 -11.52 6.68
C ALA A 112 -4.85 -12.55 6.30
N PHE A 113 -3.59 -12.13 6.24
CA PHE A 113 -2.44 -13.01 6.00
C PHE A 113 -2.37 -14.13 7.04
N CYS A 114 -2.43 -13.78 8.34
CA CYS A 114 -2.37 -14.76 9.42
C CYS A 114 -3.51 -15.79 9.32
N GLN A 115 -4.73 -15.29 9.11
CA GLN A 115 -5.93 -16.15 8.98
C GLN A 115 -5.84 -17.09 7.77
N ARG A 116 -5.37 -16.58 6.62
CA ARG A 116 -5.21 -17.38 5.40
C ARG A 116 -4.09 -18.40 5.56
N LEU A 117 -2.99 -18.04 6.21
CA LEU A 117 -1.91 -18.97 6.50
C LEU A 117 -2.39 -20.14 7.37
N THR A 118 -3.10 -19.86 8.47
CA THR A 118 -3.68 -20.89 9.34
C THR A 118 -4.71 -21.75 8.59
N PHE A 119 -5.55 -21.14 7.76
CA PHE A 119 -6.51 -21.89 6.95
C PHE A 119 -5.82 -22.84 5.95
N LEU A 120 -4.76 -22.37 5.29
CA LEU A 120 -4.01 -23.18 4.34
C LEU A 120 -3.21 -24.29 5.02
N THR A 121 -2.68 -24.06 6.22
CA THR A 121 -1.96 -25.08 6.98
C THR A 121 -2.92 -26.19 7.41
N ASP A 122 -4.11 -25.84 7.92
CA ASP A 122 -5.16 -26.79 8.29
C ASP A 122 -5.69 -27.60 7.09
N LYS A 123 -5.80 -26.95 5.92
CA LYS A 123 -6.23 -27.59 4.65
C LYS A 123 -5.13 -28.45 4.04
N SER A 124 -3.86 -28.21 4.39
CA SER A 124 -2.73 -28.91 3.81
C SER A 124 -2.47 -30.25 4.50
N GLU A 125 -2.03 -31.25 3.74
CA GLU A 125 -1.60 -32.54 4.29
C GLU A 125 -0.20 -32.49 4.93
N HIS A 126 0.47 -31.34 4.90
CA HIS A 126 1.87 -31.20 5.32
C HIS A 126 1.98 -30.89 6.81
N SER A 127 2.93 -31.52 7.49
CA SER A 127 3.24 -31.14 8.88
C SER A 127 3.88 -29.75 8.94
N ILE A 128 3.65 -29.02 10.03
CA ILE A 128 4.28 -27.70 10.28
C ILE A 128 5.81 -27.78 10.12
N THR A 129 6.42 -28.86 10.60
CA THR A 129 7.87 -29.12 10.47
C THR A 129 8.30 -29.21 9.01
N GLU A 130 7.48 -29.83 8.16
CA GLU A 130 7.76 -29.97 6.75
C GLU A 130 7.59 -28.66 5.98
N ILE A 131 6.57 -27.86 6.33
CA ILE A 131 6.37 -26.50 5.80
C ILE A 131 7.59 -25.64 6.15
N CYS A 132 7.98 -25.60 7.43
CA CYS A 132 9.15 -24.86 7.91
C CYS A 132 10.43 -25.23 7.14
N ARG A 133 10.66 -26.54 6.93
CA ARG A 133 11.81 -27.05 6.18
C ARG A 133 11.79 -26.60 4.71
N LYS A 134 10.64 -26.70 4.04
CA LYS A 134 10.51 -26.34 2.61
C LYS A 134 10.65 -24.84 2.37
N VAL A 135 10.15 -24.02 3.29
CA VAL A 135 10.20 -22.55 3.17
C VAL A 135 11.55 -21.99 3.68
N GLY A 136 12.24 -22.74 4.55
CA GLY A 136 13.52 -22.33 5.14
C GLY A 136 13.37 -21.45 6.38
N ILE A 137 12.26 -21.60 7.10
CA ILE A 137 11.86 -20.79 8.26
C ILE A 137 11.98 -21.62 9.54
N SER A 138 12.38 -21.00 10.66
CA SER A 138 12.37 -21.69 11.97
C SER A 138 10.95 -21.87 12.50
N ARG A 139 10.70 -22.95 13.26
CA ARG A 139 9.38 -23.19 13.86
C ARG A 139 8.91 -22.00 14.70
N THR A 140 9.81 -21.37 15.45
CA THR A 140 9.52 -20.17 16.25
C THR A 140 9.06 -19.01 15.39
N GLN A 141 9.77 -18.74 14.28
CA GLN A 141 9.41 -17.68 13.34
C GLN A 141 8.05 -17.96 12.69
N PHE A 142 7.78 -19.22 12.32
CA PHE A 142 6.48 -19.61 11.77
C PHE A 142 5.32 -19.34 12.75
N GLU A 143 5.48 -19.72 14.02
CA GLU A 143 4.47 -19.46 15.04
C GLU A 143 4.30 -17.96 15.34
N ASP A 144 5.37 -17.17 15.27
CA ASP A 144 5.28 -15.72 15.42
C ASP A 144 4.58 -15.05 14.24
N ILE A 145 4.76 -15.60 13.03
CA ILE A 145 4.02 -15.18 11.83
C ILE A 145 2.53 -15.51 11.97
N GLU A 146 2.16 -16.73 12.38
CA GLU A 146 0.76 -17.10 12.59
C GLU A 146 0.06 -16.23 13.64
N ARG A 147 0.80 -15.79 14.67
CA ARG A 147 0.30 -14.88 15.70
C ARG A 147 0.33 -13.41 15.29
N GLY A 148 0.84 -13.08 14.09
CA GLY A 148 0.94 -11.71 13.58
C GLY A 148 1.96 -10.85 14.32
N LYS A 149 2.94 -11.45 15.01
CA LYS A 149 4.02 -10.72 15.69
C LYS A 149 5.12 -10.27 14.72
N THR A 150 5.34 -11.06 13.67
CA THR A 150 6.37 -10.82 12.66
C THR A 150 5.78 -11.03 11.28
N LEU A 151 6.30 -10.28 10.31
CA LEU A 151 5.94 -10.45 8.91
C LEU A 151 7.00 -11.28 8.19
N PRO A 152 6.58 -12.23 7.33
CA PRO A 152 7.51 -12.93 6.47
C PRO A 152 8.11 -12.00 5.43
N SER A 153 9.32 -12.34 4.99
CA SER A 153 9.98 -11.68 3.86
C SER A 153 9.26 -11.99 2.55
N VAL A 154 9.53 -11.20 1.52
CA VAL A 154 8.95 -11.42 0.18
C VAL A 154 9.25 -12.84 -0.31
N ALA A 155 10.51 -13.28 -0.21
CA ALA A 155 10.90 -14.63 -0.63
C ALA A 155 10.12 -15.73 0.10
N GLU A 156 9.92 -15.58 1.41
CA GLU A 156 9.15 -16.51 2.24
C GLU A 156 7.67 -16.57 1.81
N ILE A 157 7.05 -15.43 1.47
CA ILE A 157 5.67 -15.36 0.97
C ILE A 157 5.54 -16.14 -0.35
N TYR A 158 6.48 -15.96 -1.28
CA TYR A 158 6.47 -16.70 -2.55
C TYR A 158 6.65 -18.21 -2.35
N ASN A 159 7.55 -18.60 -1.45
CA ASN A 159 7.76 -20.02 -1.12
C ASN A 159 6.53 -20.66 -0.47
N LEU A 160 5.85 -19.94 0.44
CA LEU A 160 4.59 -20.38 1.04
C LEU A 160 3.48 -20.48 -0.01
N ALA A 161 3.34 -19.47 -0.86
CA ALA A 161 2.36 -19.45 -1.94
C ALA A 161 2.55 -20.63 -2.91
N ALA A 162 3.80 -20.91 -3.30
CA ALA A 162 4.15 -22.06 -4.13
C ALA A 162 3.83 -23.40 -3.46
N LEU A 163 4.10 -23.53 -2.15
CA LEU A 163 3.81 -24.74 -1.40
C LEU A 163 2.30 -25.06 -1.34
N PHE A 164 1.48 -24.03 -1.09
CA PHE A 164 0.03 -24.17 -0.99
C PHE A 164 -0.71 -24.07 -2.34
N LYS A 165 0.02 -23.84 -3.44
CA LYS A 165 -0.52 -23.65 -4.80
C LYS A 165 -1.53 -22.49 -4.89
N VAL A 166 -1.26 -21.41 -4.17
CA VAL A 166 -2.04 -20.16 -4.17
C VAL A 166 -1.18 -19.01 -4.70
N THR A 167 -1.79 -17.85 -4.97
CA THR A 167 -1.04 -16.64 -5.31
C THR A 167 -0.48 -15.93 -4.07
N PRO A 168 0.69 -15.28 -4.17
CA PRO A 168 1.22 -14.41 -3.13
C PRO A 168 0.23 -13.31 -2.73
N ASP A 169 -0.54 -12.81 -3.69
CA ASP A 169 -1.51 -11.72 -3.51
C ASP A 169 -2.71 -12.17 -2.67
N TYR A 170 -3.17 -13.40 -2.88
CA TYR A 170 -4.13 -14.04 -2.00
C TYR A 170 -3.53 -14.20 -0.61
N LEU A 171 -2.31 -14.71 -0.48
CA LEU A 171 -1.72 -14.91 0.85
C LEU A 171 -1.56 -13.56 1.59
N ALA A 172 -1.16 -12.51 0.88
CA ALA A 172 -0.92 -11.17 1.41
C ALA A 172 -2.17 -10.29 1.62
N GLY A 173 -3.37 -10.79 1.34
CA GLY A 173 -4.61 -10.07 1.63
C GLY A 173 -5.04 -9.05 0.57
N TYR A 174 -4.51 -9.12 -0.65
CA TYR A 174 -4.83 -8.18 -1.75
C TYR A 174 -6.05 -8.61 -2.55
N VAL A 175 -6.29 -9.92 -2.65
CA VAL A 175 -7.40 -10.50 -3.42
C VAL A 175 -8.03 -11.65 -2.62
N ASP A 176 -9.33 -11.89 -2.80
CA ASP A 176 -10.03 -12.96 -2.07
C ASP A 176 -10.01 -14.32 -2.79
N ASP A 177 -9.65 -14.34 -4.07
CA ASP A 177 -9.55 -15.57 -4.87
C ASP A 177 -8.13 -16.15 -4.77
N GLU A 178 -8.04 -17.44 -4.41
CA GLU A 178 -6.80 -18.22 -4.23
C GLU A 178 -5.86 -18.16 -5.45
N LYS A 179 -6.39 -17.89 -6.65
CA LYS A 179 -5.63 -17.86 -7.91
C LYS A 179 -5.58 -16.50 -8.59
N ALA A 180 -6.26 -15.49 -8.05
CA ALA A 180 -6.23 -14.16 -8.63
C ALA A 180 -4.91 -13.45 -8.35
N LEU A 181 -4.53 -12.57 -9.26
CA LEU A 181 -3.45 -11.61 -9.08
C LEU A 181 -4.09 -10.22 -8.99
N HIS A 182 -3.53 -9.36 -8.15
CA HIS A 182 -3.99 -7.98 -8.02
C HIS A 182 -3.73 -7.24 -9.35
N PRO A 183 -4.70 -6.48 -9.91
CA PRO A 183 -4.57 -5.84 -11.21
C PRO A 183 -3.36 -4.91 -11.34
N ASP A 184 -2.99 -4.24 -10.26
CA ASP A 184 -1.85 -3.31 -10.22
C ASP A 184 -0.49 -3.98 -10.00
N MET A 185 -0.46 -5.30 -9.75
CA MET A 185 0.80 -6.02 -9.53
C MET A 185 1.35 -6.54 -10.86
N PRO A 186 2.61 -6.21 -11.23
CA PRO A 186 3.18 -6.69 -12.48
C PRO A 186 3.28 -8.21 -12.44
N LYS A 187 2.60 -8.89 -13.38
CA LYS A 187 2.74 -10.33 -13.55
C LYS A 187 4.21 -10.64 -13.82
N LEU A 188 4.86 -11.37 -12.91
CA LEU A 188 6.22 -11.83 -13.11
C LEU A 188 6.23 -12.75 -14.33
N ILE A 189 6.99 -12.37 -15.36
CA ILE A 189 7.19 -13.19 -16.54
C ILE A 189 8.30 -14.18 -16.19
N ASP A 190 8.04 -15.47 -16.36
CA ASP A 190 9.08 -16.49 -16.22
C ASP A 190 10.20 -16.20 -17.23
N MET A 191 11.45 -16.14 -16.76
CA MET A 191 12.57 -15.71 -17.60
C MET A 191 12.83 -16.70 -18.74
N LEU A 192 12.62 -18.00 -18.51
CA LEU A 192 12.80 -19.03 -19.54
C LEU A 192 11.65 -18.95 -20.56
N GLU A 193 10.42 -18.78 -20.08
CA GLU A 193 9.25 -18.53 -20.94
C GLU A 193 9.43 -17.25 -21.77
N PHE A 194 9.99 -16.19 -21.18
CA PHE A 194 10.31 -14.94 -21.86
C PHE A 194 11.33 -15.16 -22.98
N ILE A 195 12.44 -15.85 -22.69
CA ILE A 195 13.50 -16.15 -23.67
C ILE A 195 12.95 -17.00 -24.82
N ASN A 196 12.14 -18.01 -24.50
CA ASN A 196 11.61 -18.95 -25.48
C ASN A 196 10.50 -18.33 -26.34
N THR A 197 9.58 -17.57 -25.75
CA THR A 197 8.40 -17.03 -26.43
C THR A 197 8.66 -15.69 -27.12
N SER A 198 9.57 -14.86 -26.60
CA SER A 198 9.78 -13.50 -27.10
C SER A 198 10.85 -13.43 -28.18
N ASN A 199 10.72 -12.44 -29.08
CA ASN A 199 11.80 -12.09 -30.01
C ASN A 199 12.83 -11.24 -29.26
N VAL A 200 13.78 -11.93 -28.62
CA VAL A 200 14.85 -11.30 -27.85
C VAL A 200 16.08 -11.08 -28.74
N GLN A 201 16.78 -9.96 -28.55
CA GLN A 201 18.07 -9.69 -29.17
C GLN A 201 19.21 -9.84 -28.17
N LEU A 202 20.37 -10.31 -28.64
CA LEU A 202 21.62 -10.33 -27.89
C LEU A 202 22.71 -9.71 -28.76
N PHE A 203 23.43 -8.71 -28.22
CA PHE A 203 24.44 -7.92 -28.96
C PHE A 203 23.90 -7.29 -30.26
N GLY A 204 22.66 -6.83 -30.27
CA GLY A 204 22.03 -6.19 -31.42
C GLY A 204 21.63 -7.15 -32.55
N ARG A 205 21.65 -8.46 -32.31
CA ARG A 205 21.19 -9.49 -33.26
C ARG A 205 20.04 -10.29 -32.68
N PRO A 206 19.03 -10.66 -33.48
CA PRO A 206 17.98 -11.56 -33.02
C PRO A 206 18.60 -12.89 -32.60
N MET A 207 18.23 -13.38 -31.43
CA MET A 207 18.75 -14.65 -30.94
C MET A 207 18.23 -15.80 -31.81
N SER A 208 19.14 -16.66 -32.26
CA SER A 208 18.74 -17.90 -32.94
C SER A 208 18.13 -18.90 -31.95
N ARG A 209 17.39 -19.90 -32.45
CA ARG A 209 16.84 -20.97 -31.58
C ARG A 209 17.95 -21.69 -30.79
N ILE A 210 19.09 -21.92 -31.43
CA ILE A 210 20.25 -22.57 -30.81
C ILE A 210 20.83 -21.70 -29.69
N ASP A 211 20.89 -20.38 -29.89
CA ASP A 211 21.40 -19.47 -28.85
C ASP A 211 20.44 -19.36 -27.66
N LYS A 212 19.13 -19.42 -27.90
CA LYS A 212 18.12 -19.51 -26.84
C LYS A 212 18.26 -20.80 -26.03
N GLU A 213 18.40 -21.95 -26.69
CA GLU A 213 18.63 -23.25 -26.04
C GLU A 213 19.94 -23.24 -25.22
N ARG A 214 21.00 -22.61 -25.73
CA ARG A 214 22.28 -22.45 -25.01
C ARG A 214 22.15 -21.54 -23.80
N LEU A 215 21.40 -20.45 -23.93
CA LEU A 215 21.15 -19.50 -22.85
C LEU A 215 20.32 -20.15 -21.74
N GLU A 216 19.29 -20.91 -22.11
CA GLU A 216 18.50 -21.72 -21.18
C GLU A 216 19.42 -22.69 -20.42
N LEU A 217 20.24 -23.47 -21.12
CA LEU A 217 21.16 -24.42 -20.48
C LEU A 217 22.19 -23.74 -19.57
N ALA A 218 22.72 -22.59 -19.98
CA ALA A 218 23.65 -21.79 -19.18
C ALA A 218 22.97 -21.21 -17.93
N LEU A 219 21.75 -20.67 -18.06
CA LEU A 219 20.97 -20.16 -16.93
C LEU A 219 20.65 -21.29 -15.95
N THR A 220 20.12 -22.42 -16.44
CA THR A 220 19.84 -23.59 -15.63
C THR A 220 21.09 -24.07 -14.91
N ALA A 221 22.24 -24.14 -15.58
CA ALA A 221 23.51 -24.53 -14.95
C ALA A 221 23.97 -23.54 -13.86
N VAL A 222 23.90 -22.23 -14.12
CA VAL A 222 24.27 -21.19 -13.14
C VAL A 222 23.38 -21.22 -11.90
N PHE A 223 22.08 -21.44 -12.08
CA PHE A 223 21.10 -21.37 -10.99
C PHE A 223 20.83 -22.70 -10.29
N LEU A 224 21.11 -23.86 -10.92
CA LEU A 224 21.18 -25.16 -10.23
C LEU A 224 22.23 -25.12 -9.13
N ASP A 225 23.40 -24.58 -9.45
CA ASP A 225 24.51 -24.37 -8.52
C ASP A 225 24.16 -23.41 -7.38
N SER A 226 23.31 -22.41 -7.65
CA SER A 226 22.81 -21.46 -6.65
C SER A 226 21.76 -22.07 -5.72
N HIS A 227 20.92 -23.00 -6.21
CA HIS A 227 19.98 -23.75 -5.37
C HIS A 227 20.72 -24.81 -4.52
N GLN A 228 21.75 -25.45 -5.08
CA GLN A 228 22.60 -26.40 -4.36
C GLN A 228 23.36 -25.71 -3.22
N ARG A 229 23.93 -24.51 -3.46
CA ARG A 229 24.60 -23.71 -2.42
C ARG A 229 23.70 -23.28 -1.27
N HIS A 230 22.43 -23.00 -1.53
CA HIS A 230 21.47 -22.69 -0.45
C HIS A 230 21.04 -23.91 0.38
N ILE A 231 21.20 -25.13 -0.16
CA ILE A 231 20.93 -26.38 0.54
C ILE A 231 22.17 -26.85 1.32
N ASP A 232 23.37 -26.60 0.79
CA ASP A 232 24.63 -27.11 1.38
C ASP A 232 25.24 -26.15 2.44
N ASP A 233 24.87 -24.87 2.47
CA ASP A 233 25.32 -23.87 3.48
C ASP A 233 24.36 -23.71 4.70
N LYS A 234 23.41 -24.63 4.95
CA LYS A 234 22.52 -24.62 6.12
C LYS A 234 22.41 -25.99 6.79
#